data_AF-A0A9D6NIM6-F1
#
_entry.id   AF-A0A9D6NIM6-F1
#
_cell.length_a   1.000
_cell.length_b   1.000
_cell.length_c   1.000
_cell.angle_alpha   90.00
_cell.angle_beta   90.00
_cell.angle_gamma   90.00
#
_symmetry.space_group_name_H-M   'P 1'
#
loop_
_entity.id
_entity.type
_entity.pdbx_description
1 polymer ?
#
loop_
_entity_poly.entity_id
_entity_poly.type
_entity_poly.pdbx_seq_one_letter_code
_entity_poly.pdbx_strand_id
1 'polypeptide(L)'
;MKTTIDKAGRVVIPAEVRNRLRLRAGTELEVLVEDLSVRLVPMVSGPRLVKVGNRWVARPAVPWENVPPFDIAALVEEERDRWPI
;
A
#
# COMPACT_ATOMS: atom_id res chain seq x y z
N MET A 1 -16.28 -1.77 11.75
CA MET A 1 -17.16 -1.33 10.64
C MET A 1 -17.78 -2.55 9.99
N LYS A 2 -19.04 -2.50 9.54
CA LYS A 2 -19.72 -3.63 8.88
C LYS A 2 -20.02 -3.25 7.42
N THR A 3 -19.94 -4.22 6.53
CA THR A 3 -20.30 -4.10 5.10
C THR A 3 -21.02 -5.37 4.68
N THR A 4 -21.69 -5.36 3.53
CA THR A 4 -22.43 -6.51 3.01
C THR A 4 -21.87 -6.93 1.66
N ILE A 5 -22.09 -8.19 1.30
CA ILE A 5 -21.81 -8.70 -0.04
C ILE A 5 -22.98 -8.33 -0.96
N ASP A 6 -22.68 -7.81 -2.14
CA ASP A 6 -23.70 -7.51 -3.13
C ASP A 6 -24.17 -8.76 -3.88
N LYS A 7 -25.17 -8.62 -4.77
CA LYS A 7 -25.69 -9.74 -5.57
C LYS A 7 -24.65 -10.38 -6.49
N ALA A 8 -23.58 -9.67 -6.82
CA ALA A 8 -22.50 -10.15 -7.68
C ALA A 8 -21.37 -10.81 -6.88
N GLY A 9 -21.50 -10.93 -5.55
CA GLY A 9 -20.47 -11.53 -4.71
C GLY A 9 -19.33 -10.57 -4.34
N ARG A 10 -19.51 -9.26 -4.53
CA ARG A 10 -18.45 -8.26 -4.24
C ARG A 10 -18.68 -7.64 -2.87
N VAL A 11 -17.59 -7.27 -2.21
CA VAL A 11 -17.62 -6.49 -0.96
C VAL A 11 -17.14 -5.08 -1.26
N VAL A 12 -17.92 -4.08 -0.83
CA VAL A 12 -17.52 -2.68 -0.96
C VAL A 12 -16.65 -2.30 0.23
N ILE A 13 -15.43 -1.84 -0.05
CA ILE A 13 -14.55 -1.23 0.96
C ILE A 13 -15.07 0.19 1.26
N PRO A 14 -15.46 0.49 2.52
CA PRO A 14 -15.99 1.80 2.88
C PRO A 14 -14.99 2.94 2.67
N ALA A 15 -15.51 4.14 2.40
CA ALA A 15 -14.70 5.29 1.99
C ALA A 15 -13.59 5.66 3.00
N GLU A 16 -13.89 5.61 4.30
CA GLU A 16 -12.92 5.88 5.36
C GLU A 16 -11.72 4.91 5.30
N VAL A 17 -11.99 3.61 5.10
CA VAL A 17 -10.96 2.58 4.97
C VAL A 17 -10.15 2.80 3.68
N ARG A 18 -10.81 3.11 2.56
CA ARG A 18 -10.12 3.43 1.30
C ARG A 18 -9.19 4.63 1.44
N ASN A 19 -9.64 5.70 2.08
CA ASN A 19 -8.86 6.92 2.27
C ASN A 19 -7.65 6.66 3.17
N ARG A 20 -7.86 5.98 4.30
CA ARG A 20 -6.79 5.64 5.25
C ARG A 20 -5.72 4.76 4.62
N LEU A 21 -6.12 3.79 3.80
CA LEU A 21 -5.20 2.86 3.11
C LEU A 21 -4.78 3.35 1.72
N ARG A 22 -5.17 4.58 1.33
CA ARG A 22 -4.92 5.20 0.02
C ARG A 22 -5.30 4.30 -1.17
N LEU A 23 -6.31 3.45 -1.01
CA LEU A 23 -6.83 2.55 -2.04
C LEU A 23 -7.60 3.35 -3.10
N ARG A 24 -7.17 3.25 -4.36
CA ARG A 24 -7.80 3.94 -5.50
C ARG A 24 -8.46 2.91 -6.43
N ALA A 25 -9.34 3.39 -7.31
CA ALA A 25 -9.86 2.54 -8.37
C ALA A 25 -8.69 2.02 -9.23
N GLY A 26 -8.69 0.72 -9.53
CA GLY A 26 -7.59 0.06 -10.25
C GLY A 26 -6.39 -0.33 -9.40
N THR A 27 -6.39 -0.08 -8.08
CA THR A 27 -5.37 -0.66 -7.19
C THR A 27 -5.48 -2.19 -7.20
N GLU A 28 -4.43 -2.86 -7.64
CA GLU A 28 -4.32 -4.32 -7.58
C GLU A 28 -4.15 -4.78 -6.12
N LEU A 29 -4.94 -5.78 -5.73
CA LEU A 29 -4.94 -6.36 -4.40
C LEU A 29 -4.71 -7.86 -4.51
N GLU A 30 -3.78 -8.37 -3.71
CA GLU A 30 -3.65 -9.80 -3.44
C GLU A 30 -4.72 -10.21 -2.41
N VAL A 31 -5.38 -11.34 -2.67
CA VAL A 31 -6.41 -11.90 -1.81
C VAL A 31 -5.84 -13.13 -1.12
N LEU A 32 -5.62 -13.02 0.19
CA LEU A 32 -5.15 -14.12 1.03
C LEU A 32 -6.32 -14.66 1.85
N VAL A 33 -6.40 -15.98 1.97
CA VAL A 33 -7.40 -16.67 2.80
C VAL A 33 -6.67 -17.32 3.97
N GLU A 34 -6.97 -16.85 5.18
CA GLU A 34 -6.37 -17.35 6.42
C GLU A 34 -7.51 -17.63 7.42
N ASP A 35 -7.61 -18.89 7.87
CA ASP A 35 -8.68 -19.40 8.73
C ASP A 35 -10.09 -19.12 8.16
N LEU A 36 -10.85 -18.26 8.83
CA LEU A 36 -12.18 -17.79 8.43
C LEU A 36 -12.16 -16.32 8.01
N SER A 37 -11.00 -15.83 7.56
CA SER A 37 -10.79 -14.44 7.19
C SER A 37 -10.23 -14.30 5.77
N VAL A 38 -10.61 -13.20 5.12
CA VAL A 38 -10.01 -12.75 3.87
C VAL A 38 -9.19 -11.52 4.16
N ARG A 39 -7.89 -11.56 3.82
CA ARG A 39 -6.98 -10.42 3.92
C ARG A 39 -6.70 -9.89 2.53
N LEU A 40 -6.94 -8.60 2.34
CA LEU A 40 -6.63 -7.88 1.10
C LEU A 40 -5.34 -7.10 1.30
N VAL A 41 -4.33 -7.39 0.50
CA VAL A 41 -3.01 -6.75 0.59
C VAL A 41 -2.72 -6.02 -0.72
N PRO A 42 -2.34 -4.73 -0.71
CA PRO A 42 -1.92 -4.05 -1.93
C PRO A 42 -0.76 -4.78 -2.60
N MET A 43 -0.92 -5.09 -3.89
CA MET A 43 0.16 -5.66 -4.69
C MET A 43 1.12 -4.53 -5.08
N VAL A 44 1.99 -4.16 -4.15
CA VAL A 44 3.07 -3.19 -4.40
C VAL A 44 4.34 -3.95 -4.72
N SER A 45 4.99 -3.59 -5.83
CA SER A 45 6.33 -4.08 -6.10
C SER A 45 7.27 -3.56 -5.01
N GLY A 46 7.76 -4.46 -4.16
CA GLY A 46 8.77 -4.12 -3.16
C GLY A 46 10.03 -3.53 -3.79
N PRO A 47 10.84 -2.78 -3.05
CA PRO A 47 12.09 -2.24 -3.58
C PRO A 47 13.04 -3.39 -3.95
N ARG A 48 13.82 -3.19 -5.01
CA ARG A 48 14.97 -4.04 -5.31
C ARG A 48 16.15 -3.57 -4.49
N LEU A 49 16.80 -4.50 -3.78
CA LEU A 49 18.06 -4.22 -3.10
C LEU A 49 19.21 -4.28 -4.11
N VAL A 50 19.95 -3.19 -4.25
CA VAL A 50 21.15 -3.13 -5.08
C VAL A 50 22.37 -2.80 -4.22
N LYS A 51 23.50 -3.42 -4.53
CA LYS A 51 24.77 -3.16 -3.82
C LYS A 51 25.46 -1.94 -4.44
N VAL A 52 25.68 -0.89 -3.64
CA VAL A 52 26.40 0.33 -4.04
C VAL A 52 27.63 0.45 -3.13
N GLY A 53 28.80 0.13 -3.69
CA GLY A 53 30.02 -0.03 -2.90
C GLY A 53 29.86 -1.13 -1.85
N ASN A 54 30.01 -0.78 -0.57
CA ASN A 54 29.88 -1.71 0.54
C ASN A 54 28.52 -1.65 1.27
N ARG A 55 27.50 -1.02 0.68
CA ARG A 55 26.16 -0.85 1.28
C ARG A 55 25.07 -1.42 0.37
N TRP A 56 24.02 -1.97 0.98
CA TRP A 56 22.77 -2.32 0.29
C TRP A 56 21.86 -1.09 0.27
N VAL A 57 21.34 -0.78 -0.91
CA VAL A 57 20.46 0.38 -1.14
C VAL A 57 19.16 -0.12 -1.75
N ALA A 58 18.03 0.24 -1.13
CA ALA A 58 16.71 0.01 -1.70
C ALA A 58 16.50 0.95 -2.89
N ARG A 59 16.21 0.38 -4.06
CA ARG A 59 15.80 1.13 -5.25
C ARG A 59 14.41 0.70 -5.70
N PRO A 60 13.64 1.58 -6.36
CA PRO A 60 12.37 1.19 -6.96
C PRO A 60 12.52 -0.03 -7.88
N ALA A 61 11.54 -0.93 -7.84
CA ALA A 61 11.47 -2.03 -8.78
C ALA A 61 11.09 -1.56 -10.20
N VAL A 62 10.33 -0.47 -10.29
CA VAL A 62 9.94 0.19 -11.53
C VAL A 62 10.99 1.22 -11.99
N PRO A 63 11.07 1.54 -13.30
CA PRO A 63 11.86 2.68 -13.80
C PRO A 63 11.50 3.98 -13.09
N TRP A 64 12.46 4.90 -12.94
CA TRP A 64 12.25 6.15 -12.19
C TRP A 64 11.12 6.99 -12.78
N GLU A 65 10.98 7.02 -14.12
CA GLU A 65 9.90 7.73 -14.79
C GLU A 65 8.49 7.22 -14.43
N ASN A 66 8.39 5.96 -13.99
CA ASN A 66 7.13 5.30 -13.62
C ASN A 66 6.91 5.25 -12.11
N VAL A 67 7.81 5.82 -11.32
CA VAL A 67 7.59 5.96 -9.88
C VAL A 67 6.46 6.97 -9.69
N PRO A 68 5.36 6.60 -9.02
CA PRO A 68 4.27 7.54 -8.77
C PRO A 68 4.80 8.76 -8.03
N PRO A 69 4.33 9.98 -8.33
CA PRO A 69 4.77 11.16 -7.59
C PRO A 69 4.42 11.01 -6.11
N PHE A 70 5.40 11.26 -5.25
CA PHE A 70 5.23 11.26 -3.80
C PHE A 70 5.78 12.56 -3.22
N ASP A 71 5.05 13.14 -2.27
CA ASP A 71 5.48 14.31 -1.52
C ASP A 71 6.38 13.85 -0.38
N ILE A 72 7.69 14.03 -0.55
CA ILE A 72 8.70 13.66 0.43
C ILE A 72 8.51 14.44 1.72
N ALA A 73 8.19 15.73 1.64
CA ALA A 73 8.07 16.58 2.82
C ALA A 73 6.87 16.12 3.68
N ALA A 74 5.72 15.88 3.04
CA ALA A 74 4.55 15.36 3.74
C ALA A 74 4.82 13.98 4.36
N LEU A 75 5.53 13.09 3.64
CA LEU A 75 5.85 11.75 4.16
C LEU A 75 6.79 11.81 5.38
N VAL A 76 7.78 12.70 5.34
CA VAL A 76 8.71 12.90 6.46
C VAL A 76 7.97 13.47 7.68
N GLU A 77 7.08 14.44 7.48
CA GLU A 77 6.30 15.02 8.58
C GLU A 77 5.34 13.99 9.19
N GLU A 78 4.63 13.22 8.35
CA GLU A 78 3.73 12.15 8.80
C GLU A 78 4.47 11.05 9.58
N GLU A 79 5.73 10.76 9.22
CA GLU A 79 6.56 9.83 9.99
C GLU A 79 7.05 10.46 11.30
N ARG A 80 7.42 11.75 11.31
CA ARG A 80 7.83 12.45 12.54
C ARG A 80 6.70 12.52 13.56
N ASP A 81 5.49 12.88 13.13
CA ASP A 81 4.31 13.01 13.99
C ASP A 81 3.81 11.67 14.55
N ARG A 82 4.18 10.55 13.91
CA ARG A 82 3.76 9.20 14.32
C ARG A 82 4.42 8.76 15.63
N TRP A 83 5.62 9.24 15.93
CA TRP A 83 6.35 8.81 17.12
C TRP A 83 6.08 9.80 18.26
N PRO A 84 5.49 9.37 19.39
CA PRO A 84 5.39 10.23 20.56
C PRO A 84 6.81 10.52 21.06
N ILE A 85 7.12 11.82 21.19
CA ILE A 85 8.32 12.32 21.86
C ILE A 85 8.16 12.14 23.38
#